data_AF-A0A3C1PIA7-F1
#
_entry.id   AF-A0A3C1PIA7-F1
#
_cell.length_a   1.000
_cell.length_b   1.000
_cell.length_c   1.000
_cell.angle_alpha   90.00
_cell.angle_beta   90.00
_cell.angle_gamma   90.00
#
_symmetry.space_group_name_H-M   'P 1'
#
loop_
_entity.id
_entity.type
_entity.pdbx_description
1 polymer ?
#
loop_
_entity_poly.entity_id
_entity_poly.type
_entity_poly.pdbx_seq_one_letter_code
_entity_poly.pdbx_strand_id
1 'polypeptide(L)'
;MVAFFLHIFQHYFASYDLIFNFALQSTFKTMNEQLKQLSEIRTLMERSSRFISLSGLSGVAAGTVALLGAGVAYWYIYRFMPTLSNAEISSGFALLENPVLFLLNLAFGVLILAVSSGIYFTVRNSRKKNLTVWDRTTQRLIINLLIPLVAGGLFALVLVSRGQFLYISGLTLLFYGLALINASNYTFSEIRYLGLLELLTGIMAVWFVGYGLLFWAFGFGVLHIVYGIMMYSKYDKKTQ
;
A
#
# COMPACT_ATOMS: atom_id res chain seq x y z
N MET A 1 50.91 -17.55 -63.87
CA MET A 1 51.02 -18.38 -62.64
C MET A 1 50.78 -17.55 -61.36
N VAL A 2 51.49 -16.44 -61.14
CA VAL A 2 51.32 -15.58 -59.95
C VAL A 2 49.90 -15.03 -59.77
N ALA A 3 49.26 -14.53 -60.83
CA ALA A 3 47.90 -13.98 -60.76
C ALA A 3 46.83 -15.02 -60.35
N PHE A 4 47.01 -16.28 -60.72
CA PHE A 4 46.10 -17.37 -60.36
C PHE A 4 46.20 -17.71 -58.86
N PHE A 5 47.43 -17.77 -58.32
CA PHE A 5 47.66 -17.94 -56.89
C PHE A 5 47.14 -16.76 -56.07
N LEU A 6 47.29 -15.53 -56.57
CA LEU A 6 46.77 -14.34 -55.91
C LEU A 6 45.23 -14.37 -55.80
N HIS A 7 44.57 -14.84 -56.86
CA HIS A 7 43.11 -14.92 -56.89
C HIS A 7 42.57 -16.00 -55.95
N ILE A 8 43.22 -17.18 -55.89
CA ILE A 8 42.90 -18.23 -54.92
C ILE A 8 43.10 -17.74 -53.48
N PHE A 9 44.20 -17.03 -53.22
CA PHE A 9 44.52 -16.49 -51.91
C PHE A 9 43.49 -15.45 -51.45
N GLN A 10 43.07 -14.54 -52.34
CA GLN A 10 42.00 -13.58 -52.04
C GLN A 10 40.66 -14.26 -51.76
N HIS A 11 40.31 -15.32 -52.49
CA HIS A 11 39.07 -16.07 -52.27
C HIS A 11 39.08 -16.81 -50.93
N TYR A 12 40.21 -17.40 -50.56
CA TYR A 12 40.39 -18.02 -49.24
C TYR A 12 40.30 -16.99 -48.11
N PHE A 13 40.99 -15.85 -48.23
CA PHE A 13 40.97 -14.80 -47.22
C PHE A 13 39.55 -14.24 -47.00
N ALA A 14 38.81 -13.95 -48.08
CA ALA A 14 37.42 -13.50 -48.00
C ALA A 14 36.49 -14.55 -47.35
N SER A 15 36.77 -15.83 -47.56
CA SER A 15 36.00 -16.92 -46.95
C SER A 15 36.26 -17.01 -45.44
N TYR A 16 37.51 -16.79 -44.99
CA TYR A 16 37.84 -16.72 -43.56
C TYR A 16 37.20 -15.52 -42.87
N ASP A 17 37.23 -14.35 -43.48
CA ASP A 17 36.59 -13.14 -42.94
C ASP A 17 35.07 -13.32 -42.79
N LEU A 18 34.42 -14.01 -43.74
CA LEU A 18 33.00 -14.31 -43.68
C LEU A 18 32.67 -15.24 -42.50
N ILE A 19 33.46 -16.32 -42.34
CA ILE A 19 33.28 -17.28 -41.24
C ILE A 19 33.53 -16.62 -39.89
N PHE A 20 34.56 -15.77 -39.78
CA PHE A 20 34.89 -15.05 -38.56
C PHE A 20 33.77 -14.07 -38.16
N ASN A 21 33.29 -13.27 -39.12
CA ASN A 21 32.17 -12.34 -38.87
C ASN A 21 30.88 -13.08 -38.48
N PHE A 22 30.56 -14.21 -39.13
CA PHE A 22 29.41 -15.02 -38.77
C PHE A 22 29.53 -15.63 -37.37
N ALA A 23 30.70 -16.17 -37.01
CA ALA A 23 30.97 -16.71 -35.68
C ALA A 23 30.88 -15.63 -34.59
N LEU A 24 31.43 -14.44 -34.85
CA LEU A 24 31.37 -13.32 -33.92
C LEU A 24 29.93 -12.82 -33.74
N GLN A 25 29.19 -12.65 -34.85
CA GLN A 25 27.79 -12.18 -34.81
C GLN A 25 26.86 -13.18 -34.14
N SER A 26 27.04 -14.49 -34.39
CA SER A 26 26.25 -15.55 -33.73
C SER A 26 26.56 -15.66 -32.23
N THR A 27 27.82 -15.51 -31.83
CA THR A 27 28.22 -15.46 -30.42
C THR A 27 27.64 -14.23 -29.73
N PHE A 28 27.71 -13.06 -30.37
CA PHE A 28 27.12 -11.82 -29.85
C PHE A 28 25.60 -11.93 -29.69
N LYS A 29 24.91 -12.50 -30.69
CA LYS A 29 23.46 -12.73 -30.64
C LYS A 29 23.08 -13.66 -29.48
N THR A 30 23.78 -14.80 -29.35
CA THR A 30 23.53 -15.78 -28.28
C THR A 30 23.77 -15.18 -26.89
N MET A 31 24.85 -14.42 -26.72
CA MET A 31 25.14 -13.71 -25.46
C MET A 31 24.05 -12.70 -25.11
N ASN A 32 23.54 -11.96 -26.10
CA ASN A 32 22.48 -10.98 -25.87
C ASN A 32 21.14 -11.65 -25.51
N GLU A 33 20.83 -12.80 -26.14
CA GLU A 33 19.68 -13.63 -25.79
C GLU A 33 19.79 -14.20 -24.36
N GLN A 34 20.97 -14.66 -23.94
CA GLN A 34 21.21 -15.13 -22.57
C GLN A 34 21.05 -14.01 -21.54
N LEU A 35 21.59 -12.81 -21.80
CA LEU A 35 21.41 -11.65 -20.93
C LEU A 35 19.93 -11.24 -20.84
N LYS A 36 19.20 -11.30 -21.96
CA LYS A 36 17.77 -11.05 -21.99
C LYS A 36 17.00 -12.08 -21.17
N GLN A 37 17.32 -13.37 -21.30
CA GLN A 37 16.71 -14.44 -20.49
C GLN A 37 17.02 -14.27 -19.00
N LEU A 38 18.24 -13.90 -18.62
CA LEU A 38 18.58 -13.61 -17.22
C LEU A 38 17.81 -12.39 -16.69
N SER A 39 17.64 -11.35 -17.51
CA SER A 39 16.79 -10.22 -17.18
C SER A 39 15.33 -10.64 -16.99
N GLU A 40 14.79 -11.46 -17.90
CA GLU A 40 13.43 -12.00 -17.81
C GLU A 40 13.25 -12.86 -16.55
N ILE A 41 14.15 -13.80 -16.27
CA ILE A 41 14.17 -14.61 -15.05
C ILE A 41 14.21 -13.72 -13.81
N ARG A 42 15.07 -12.70 -13.79
CA ARG A 42 15.15 -11.74 -12.68
C ARG A 42 13.84 -10.99 -12.50
N THR A 43 13.19 -10.54 -13.58
CA THR A 43 11.90 -9.86 -13.49
C THR A 43 10.76 -10.79 -13.07
N LEU A 44 10.79 -12.07 -13.45
CA LEU A 44 9.87 -13.09 -12.96
C LEU A 44 10.09 -13.36 -11.47
N MET A 45 11.36 -13.47 -11.04
CA MET A 45 11.74 -13.65 -9.64
C MET A 45 11.32 -12.45 -8.78
N GLU A 46 11.56 -11.21 -9.25
CA GLU A 46 11.10 -9.99 -8.57
C GLU A 46 9.57 -9.93 -8.46
N ARG A 47 8.83 -10.51 -9.42
CA ARG A 47 7.36 -10.61 -9.38
C ARG A 47 6.85 -11.76 -8.51
N SER A 48 7.56 -12.88 -8.43
CA SER A 48 7.17 -14.04 -7.61
C SER A 48 7.58 -13.89 -6.16
N SER A 49 8.61 -13.08 -5.87
CA SER A 49 9.09 -12.81 -4.52
C SER A 49 8.21 -11.79 -3.80
N ARG A 50 6.98 -12.19 -3.42
CA ARG A 50 6.12 -11.42 -2.50
C ARG A 50 6.72 -11.45 -1.09
N PHE A 51 7.72 -10.62 -0.78
CA PHE A 51 8.50 -10.73 0.46
C PHE A 51 8.56 -9.47 1.31
N ILE A 52 7.48 -8.70 1.39
CA ILE A 52 7.33 -7.81 2.55
C ILE A 52 6.59 -8.57 3.62
N SER A 53 7.35 -9.02 4.62
CA SER A 53 6.81 -9.59 5.85
C SER A 53 6.21 -8.46 6.71
N LEU A 54 5.05 -7.92 6.33
CA LEU A 54 4.29 -7.03 7.22
C LEU A 54 4.10 -7.75 8.57
N SER A 55 4.45 -7.06 9.66
CA SER A 55 4.36 -7.62 11.01
C SER A 55 2.90 -7.74 11.42
N GLY A 56 2.44 -8.90 11.91
CA GLY A 56 1.06 -9.00 12.43
C GLY A 56 0.81 -8.03 13.60
N LEU A 57 1.83 -7.79 14.42
CA LEU A 57 1.81 -6.78 15.48
C LEU A 57 1.52 -5.35 14.98
N SER A 58 1.84 -5.00 13.72
CA SER A 58 1.48 -3.69 13.17
C SER A 58 -0.03 -3.53 13.05
N GLY A 59 -0.74 -4.58 12.62
CA GLY A 59 -2.20 -4.56 12.52
C GLY A 59 -2.87 -4.41 13.89
N VAL A 60 -2.39 -5.16 14.89
CA VAL A 60 -2.91 -5.06 16.26
C VAL A 60 -2.68 -3.68 16.86
N ALA A 61 -1.48 -3.11 16.66
CA ALA A 61 -1.15 -1.78 17.16
C ALA A 61 -2.01 -0.70 16.48
N ALA A 62 -2.11 -0.72 15.15
CA ALA A 62 -2.93 0.22 14.40
C ALA A 62 -4.40 0.15 14.82
N GLY A 63 -4.96 -1.07 14.96
CA GLY A 63 -6.34 -1.22 15.39
C GLY A 63 -6.61 -0.80 16.83
N THR A 64 -5.66 -1.03 17.74
CA THR A 64 -5.76 -0.53 19.12
C THR A 64 -5.77 1.00 19.16
N VAL A 65 -4.87 1.64 18.40
CA VAL A 65 -4.81 3.12 18.31
C VAL A 65 -6.10 3.67 17.69
N ALA A 66 -6.65 3.01 16.67
CA ALA A 66 -7.91 3.39 16.06
C ALA A 66 -9.08 3.29 17.04
N LEU A 67 -9.21 2.19 17.80
CA LEU A 67 -10.28 2.06 18.80
C LEU A 67 -10.19 3.12 19.91
N LEU A 68 -8.97 3.43 20.38
CA LEU A 68 -8.77 4.51 21.36
C LEU A 68 -9.16 5.87 20.77
N GLY A 69 -8.74 6.16 19.53
CA GLY A 69 -9.11 7.37 18.81
C GLY A 69 -10.63 7.49 18.62
N ALA A 70 -11.30 6.41 18.23
CA ALA A 70 -12.75 6.36 18.09
C ALA A 70 -13.46 6.57 19.44
N GLY A 71 -12.94 6.02 20.52
CA GLY A 71 -13.46 6.24 21.88
C GLY A 71 -13.35 7.70 22.32
N VAL A 72 -12.20 8.34 22.08
CA VAL A 72 -12.00 9.78 22.37
C VAL A 72 -12.92 10.64 21.50
N ALA A 73 -13.05 10.31 20.21
CA ALA A 73 -13.96 11.01 19.29
C ALA A 73 -15.41 10.88 19.75
N TYR A 74 -15.85 9.68 20.13
CA TYR A 74 -17.21 9.43 20.63
C TYR A 74 -17.48 10.23 21.90
N TRP A 75 -16.56 10.19 22.87
CA TRP A 75 -16.67 10.96 24.11
C TRP A 75 -16.77 12.47 23.83
N TYR A 76 -15.92 12.97 22.93
CA TYR A 76 -15.91 14.39 22.56
C TYR A 76 -17.21 14.80 21.86
N ILE A 77 -17.68 14.03 20.87
CA ILE A 77 -18.94 14.31 20.17
C ILE A 77 -20.10 14.29 21.17
N TYR A 78 -20.21 13.26 22.01
CA TYR A 78 -21.31 13.16 22.97
C TYR A 78 -21.31 14.27 24.02
N ARG A 79 -20.12 14.77 24.42
CA ARG A 79 -19.99 15.81 25.45
C ARG A 79 -20.20 17.22 24.90
N PHE A 80 -19.79 17.50 23.66
CA PHE A 80 -19.73 18.86 23.11
C PHE A 80 -20.70 19.12 21.95
N MET A 81 -21.32 18.09 21.35
CA MET A 81 -22.33 18.23 20.29
C MET A 81 -23.82 18.03 20.68
N PRO A 82 -24.25 17.82 21.95
CA PRO A 82 -25.68 17.64 22.24
C PRO A 82 -26.50 18.95 22.20
N THR A 83 -25.87 20.12 21.99
CA THR A 83 -26.53 21.45 22.00
C THR A 83 -26.79 22.05 20.62
N LEU A 84 -26.61 21.29 19.53
CA LEU A 84 -26.85 21.82 18.18
C LEU A 84 -28.27 21.47 17.75
N SER A 85 -29.13 22.49 17.68
CA SER A 85 -30.44 22.31 17.04
C SER A 85 -30.23 21.99 15.55
N ASN A 86 -31.18 21.30 14.93
CA ASN A 86 -31.15 20.96 13.49
C ASN A 86 -30.94 22.19 12.57
N ALA A 87 -31.15 23.41 13.06
CA ALA A 87 -30.92 24.65 12.34
C ALA A 87 -29.43 25.05 12.24
N GLU A 88 -28.60 24.74 13.24
CA GLU A 88 -27.17 25.13 13.28
C GLU A 88 -26.27 24.17 12.50
N ILE A 89 -26.73 22.92 12.31
CA ILE A 89 -26.09 21.92 11.44
C ILE A 89 -26.17 22.36 9.96
N SER A 90 -27.18 23.14 9.58
CA SER A 90 -27.38 23.67 8.23
C SER A 90 -26.53 24.91 7.93
N SER A 91 -26.29 25.76 8.93
CA SER A 91 -25.35 26.89 8.82
C SER A 91 -23.93 26.41 9.10
N GLY A 92 -23.29 25.75 8.13
CA GLY A 92 -21.94 25.15 8.20
C GLY A 92 -20.77 26.08 8.54
N PHE A 93 -21.03 27.28 9.08
CA PHE A 93 -20.06 28.32 9.41
C PHE A 93 -19.77 28.46 10.92
N ALA A 94 -20.66 28.00 11.81
CA ALA A 94 -20.50 28.18 13.27
C ALA A 94 -19.72 27.04 13.99
N LEU A 95 -19.42 25.94 13.30
CA LEU A 95 -18.77 24.75 13.88
C LEU A 95 -17.26 24.67 13.65
N LEU A 96 -16.69 25.64 12.93
CA LEU A 96 -15.34 25.53 12.37
C LEU A 96 -14.19 25.81 13.35
N GLU A 97 -14.40 26.45 14.50
CA GLU A 97 -13.24 26.95 15.26
C GLU A 97 -12.76 26.07 16.43
N ASN A 98 -13.57 25.16 16.97
CA ASN A 98 -13.13 24.33 18.12
C ASN A 98 -13.35 22.82 17.93
N PRO A 99 -14.56 22.33 17.63
CA PRO A 99 -14.80 20.89 17.65
C PRO A 99 -14.32 20.16 16.40
N VAL A 100 -14.44 20.77 15.22
CA VAL A 100 -13.93 20.18 13.97
C VAL A 100 -12.41 20.13 13.97
N LEU A 101 -11.75 21.21 14.42
CA LEU A 101 -10.30 21.27 14.58
C LEU A 101 -9.78 20.21 15.56
N PHE A 102 -10.47 20.01 16.69
CA PHE A 102 -10.12 18.93 17.63
C PHE A 102 -10.21 17.55 16.98
N LEU A 103 -11.31 17.23 16.30
CA LEU A 103 -11.50 15.93 15.64
C LEU A 103 -10.50 15.71 14.50
N LEU A 104 -10.16 16.75 13.75
CA LEU A 104 -9.15 16.71 12.69
C LEU A 104 -7.76 16.46 13.27
N ASN A 105 -7.38 17.17 14.33
CA ASN A 105 -6.11 16.94 15.05
C ASN A 105 -6.05 15.53 15.65
N LEU A 106 -7.15 15.03 16.21
CA LEU A 106 -7.26 13.67 16.71
C LEU A 106 -7.07 12.65 15.58
N ALA A 107 -7.72 12.84 14.42
CA ALA A 107 -7.57 11.96 13.27
C ALA A 107 -6.12 11.94 12.74
N PHE A 108 -5.46 13.10 12.66
CA PHE A 108 -4.04 13.17 12.31
C PHE A 108 -3.15 12.49 13.36
N GLY A 109 -3.42 12.68 14.65
CA GLY A 109 -2.68 12.01 15.73
C GLY A 109 -2.81 10.49 15.66
N VAL A 110 -4.02 9.98 15.43
CA VAL A 110 -4.29 8.56 15.22
C VAL A 110 -3.55 8.02 14.00
N LEU A 111 -3.58 8.75 12.88
CA LEU A 111 -2.87 8.37 11.65
C LEU A 111 -1.36 8.29 11.89
N ILE A 112 -0.77 9.31 12.52
CA ILE A 112 0.67 9.35 12.82
C ILE A 112 1.05 8.17 13.72
N LEU A 113 0.32 7.94 14.81
CA LEU A 113 0.60 6.85 15.74
C LEU A 113 0.45 5.47 15.09
N ALA A 114 -0.59 5.27 14.26
CA ALA A 114 -0.81 4.03 13.54
C ALA A 114 0.30 3.77 12.50
N VAL A 115 0.70 4.78 11.73
CA VAL A 115 1.77 4.66 10.73
C VAL A 115 3.13 4.43 11.41
N SER A 116 3.47 5.22 12.43
CA SER A 116 4.72 5.08 13.17
C SER A 116 4.86 3.71 13.84
N SER A 117 3.79 3.24 14.51
CA SER A 117 3.79 1.90 15.11
C SER A 117 3.88 0.81 14.05
N GLY A 118 3.18 0.96 12.92
CA GLY A 118 3.22 -0.02 11.84
C GLY A 118 4.61 -0.14 11.19
N ILE A 119 5.28 0.99 10.94
CA ILE A 119 6.66 1.03 10.45
C ILE A 119 7.58 0.37 11.49
N TYR A 120 7.48 0.75 12.77
CA TYR A 120 8.34 0.21 13.83
C TYR A 120 8.25 -1.32 13.92
N PHE A 121 7.05 -1.88 14.01
CA PHE A 121 6.87 -3.34 14.11
C PHE A 121 7.31 -4.06 12.85
N THR A 122 7.04 -3.50 11.67
CA THR A 122 7.47 -4.08 10.39
C THR A 122 9.00 -4.09 10.25
N VAL A 123 9.67 -2.97 10.54
CA VAL A 123 11.13 -2.87 10.53
C VAL A 123 11.75 -3.87 11.52
N ARG A 124 11.21 -3.95 12.74
CA ARG A 124 11.67 -4.88 13.76
C ARG A 124 11.52 -6.33 13.31
N ASN A 125 10.38 -6.69 12.71
CA ASN A 125 10.11 -8.04 12.22
C ASN A 125 11.04 -8.43 11.05
N SER A 126 11.20 -7.53 10.07
CA SER A 126 12.10 -7.77 8.93
C SER A 126 13.56 -7.91 9.35
N ARG A 127 14.04 -7.11 10.32
CA ARG A 127 15.39 -7.26 10.89
C ARG A 127 15.59 -8.62 11.57
N LYS A 128 14.60 -9.11 12.32
CA LYS A 128 14.66 -10.45 12.92
C LYS A 128 14.76 -11.57 11.87
N LYS A 129 14.16 -11.35 10.69
CA LYS A 129 14.14 -12.32 9.58
C LYS A 129 15.28 -12.11 8.58
N ASN A 130 16.25 -11.22 8.86
CA ASN A 130 17.34 -10.82 7.94
C ASN A 130 16.84 -10.39 6.55
N LEU A 131 15.65 -9.78 6.47
CA LEU A 131 15.06 -9.28 5.23
C LEU A 131 15.39 -7.80 5.04
N THR A 132 15.73 -7.40 3.81
CA THR A 132 15.86 -6.00 3.41
C THR A 132 14.50 -5.31 3.46
N VAL A 133 14.40 -4.24 4.25
CA VAL A 133 13.15 -3.47 4.42
C VAL A 133 12.87 -2.54 3.23
N TRP A 134 13.90 -2.12 2.51
CA TRP A 134 13.77 -1.13 1.44
C TRP A 134 14.28 -1.69 0.13
N ASP A 135 13.35 -2.14 -0.71
CA ASP A 135 13.62 -2.67 -2.04
C ASP A 135 12.60 -2.12 -3.07
N ARG A 136 12.73 -2.56 -4.33
CA ARG A 136 11.82 -2.14 -5.41
C ARG A 136 10.37 -2.55 -5.15
N THR A 137 10.14 -3.68 -4.48
CA THR A 137 8.81 -4.17 -4.14
C THR A 137 8.15 -3.27 -3.10
N THR A 138 8.92 -2.83 -2.10
CA THR A 138 8.49 -1.89 -1.05
C THR A 138 8.14 -0.53 -1.63
N GLN A 139 8.96 -0.02 -2.54
CA GLN A 139 8.65 1.23 -3.24
C GLN A 139 7.35 1.13 -4.03
N ARG A 140 7.14 0.03 -4.77
CA ARG A 140 5.89 -0.22 -5.51
C ARG A 140 4.69 -0.36 -4.56
N LEU A 141 4.84 -1.04 -3.43
CA LEU A 141 3.80 -1.15 -2.42
C LEU A 141 3.39 0.24 -1.90
N ILE A 142 4.36 1.05 -1.50
CA ILE A 142 4.12 2.39 -0.93
C ILE A 142 3.42 3.27 -1.96
N ILE A 143 3.89 3.29 -3.21
CA ILE A 143 3.27 4.11 -4.27
C ILE A 143 1.81 3.69 -4.51
N ASN A 144 1.55 2.39 -4.62
CA ASN A 144 0.19 1.88 -4.87
C ASN A 144 -0.74 2.04 -3.67
N LEU A 145 -0.20 2.07 -2.45
CA LEU A 145 -0.95 2.43 -1.24
C LEU A 145 -1.25 3.94 -1.18
N LEU A 146 -0.26 4.79 -1.49
CA LEU A 146 -0.38 6.23 -1.35
C LEU A 146 -1.33 6.86 -2.37
N ILE A 147 -1.40 6.35 -3.60
CA ILE A 147 -2.24 6.95 -4.64
C ILE A 147 -3.72 7.05 -4.20
N PRO A 148 -4.40 5.95 -3.78
CA PRO A 148 -5.78 6.06 -3.30
C PRO A 148 -5.89 6.78 -1.95
N LEU A 149 -4.90 6.61 -1.06
CA LEU A 149 -4.93 7.23 0.27
C LEU A 149 -4.87 8.76 0.19
N VAL A 150 -3.98 9.31 -0.64
CA VAL A 150 -3.85 10.76 -0.86
C VAL A 150 -5.10 11.30 -1.56
N ALA A 151 -5.61 10.60 -2.58
CA ALA A 151 -6.86 11.01 -3.24
C ALA A 151 -8.04 11.05 -2.24
N GLY A 152 -8.18 10.03 -1.40
CA GLY A 152 -9.22 9.97 -0.37
C GLY A 152 -9.04 11.01 0.73
N GLY A 153 -7.82 11.26 1.18
CA GLY A 153 -7.51 12.28 2.17
C GLY A 153 -7.82 13.69 1.67
N LEU A 154 -7.40 14.03 0.44
CA LEU A 154 -7.76 15.30 -0.20
C LEU A 154 -9.28 15.43 -0.37
N PHE A 155 -9.95 14.35 -0.78
CA PHE A 155 -11.40 14.38 -0.92
C PHE A 155 -12.12 14.55 0.43
N ALA A 156 -11.63 13.91 1.49
CA ALA A 156 -12.13 14.13 2.85
C ALA A 156 -11.97 15.60 3.29
N LEU A 157 -10.83 16.23 3.00
CA LEU A 157 -10.62 17.68 3.29
C LEU A 157 -11.58 18.57 2.49
N VAL A 158 -11.88 18.23 1.23
CA VAL A 158 -12.91 18.93 0.46
C VAL A 158 -14.28 18.79 1.13
N LEU A 159 -14.66 17.60 1.60
CA LEU A 159 -15.93 17.41 2.31
C LEU A 159 -15.99 18.20 3.62
N VAL A 160 -14.89 18.26 4.38
CA VAL A 160 -14.76 19.13 5.56
C VAL A 160 -15.03 20.58 5.19
N SER A 161 -14.42 21.10 4.11
CA SER A 161 -14.64 22.48 3.65
C SER A 161 -16.07 22.78 3.19
N ARG A 162 -16.84 21.73 2.84
CA ARG A 162 -18.24 21.81 2.41
C ARG A 162 -19.24 21.50 3.54
N GLY A 163 -18.76 21.27 4.77
CA GLY A 163 -19.59 20.90 5.92
C GLY A 163 -20.18 19.48 5.86
N GLN A 164 -19.70 18.63 4.95
CA GLN A 164 -20.25 17.30 4.69
C GLN A 164 -19.59 16.22 5.57
N PHE A 165 -19.69 16.38 6.90
CA PHE A 165 -18.96 15.55 7.86
C PHE A 165 -19.46 14.10 7.95
N LEU A 166 -20.75 13.88 7.68
CA LEU A 166 -21.41 12.59 7.82
C LEU A 166 -20.80 11.48 6.96
N TYR A 167 -20.19 11.84 5.83
CA TYR A 167 -19.65 10.89 4.86
C TYR A 167 -18.16 10.59 5.05
N ILE A 168 -17.45 11.39 5.87
CA ILE A 168 -15.97 11.31 5.99
C ILE A 168 -15.53 9.93 6.46
N SER A 169 -16.17 9.38 7.51
CA SER A 169 -15.82 8.06 8.05
C SER A 169 -15.93 6.96 6.99
N GLY A 170 -17.04 6.90 6.24
CA GLY A 170 -17.22 5.94 5.16
C GLY A 170 -16.25 6.16 4.01
N LEU A 171 -15.98 7.42 3.65
CA LEU A 171 -15.04 7.77 2.59
C LEU A 171 -13.61 7.30 2.92
N THR A 172 -13.15 7.52 4.16
CA THR A 172 -11.81 7.09 4.57
C THR A 172 -11.66 5.57 4.53
N LEU A 173 -12.68 4.81 4.93
CA LEU A 173 -12.71 3.34 4.81
C LEU A 173 -12.67 2.88 3.35
N LEU A 174 -13.45 3.53 2.47
CA LEU A 174 -13.50 3.21 1.04
C LEU A 174 -12.14 3.40 0.37
N PHE A 175 -11.53 4.58 0.51
CA PHE A 175 -10.25 4.86 -0.12
C PHE A 175 -9.11 4.05 0.49
N TYR A 176 -9.18 3.77 1.79
CA TYR A 176 -8.24 2.86 2.42
C TYR A 176 -8.40 1.42 1.92
N GLY A 177 -9.63 0.91 1.79
CA GLY A 177 -9.90 -0.39 1.19
C GLY A 177 -9.34 -0.51 -0.23
N LEU A 178 -9.53 0.53 -1.06
CA LEU A 178 -8.92 0.62 -2.39
C LEU A 178 -7.39 0.67 -2.33
N ALA A 179 -6.81 1.41 -1.38
CA ALA A 179 -5.37 1.45 -1.15
C ALA A 179 -4.81 0.06 -0.84
N LEU A 180 -5.47 -0.69 0.05
CA LEU A 180 -5.08 -2.05 0.39
C LEU A 180 -5.21 -3.02 -0.79
N ILE A 181 -6.32 -2.97 -1.54
CA ILE A 181 -6.51 -3.80 -2.72
C ILE A 181 -5.41 -3.53 -3.75
N ASN A 182 -5.06 -2.27 -3.98
CA ASN A 182 -3.99 -1.90 -4.92
C ASN A 182 -2.60 -2.35 -4.43
N ALA A 183 -2.30 -2.11 -3.15
CA ALA A 183 -1.05 -2.52 -2.51
C ALA A 183 -0.89 -4.05 -2.43
N SER A 184 -1.99 -4.81 -2.37
CA SER A 184 -1.99 -6.27 -2.15
C SER A 184 -1.19 -7.08 -3.19
N ASN A 185 -0.98 -6.52 -4.39
CA ASN A 185 -0.16 -7.15 -5.43
C ASN A 185 1.33 -7.27 -5.07
N TYR A 186 1.79 -6.50 -4.08
CA TYR A 186 3.20 -6.40 -3.69
C TYR A 186 3.48 -6.94 -2.28
N THR A 187 2.50 -7.62 -1.68
CA THR A 187 2.56 -8.14 -0.29
C THR A 187 1.71 -9.41 -0.14
N PHE A 188 1.42 -9.81 1.09
CA PHE A 188 0.58 -10.96 1.40
C PHE A 188 -0.84 -10.80 0.83
N SER A 189 -1.35 -11.86 0.22
CA SER A 189 -2.70 -11.92 -0.36
C SER A 189 -3.81 -11.60 0.65
N GLU A 190 -3.55 -11.83 1.93
CA GLU A 190 -4.41 -11.56 3.08
C GLU A 190 -4.81 -10.08 3.15
N ILE A 191 -3.92 -9.17 2.71
CA ILE A 191 -4.20 -7.73 2.66
C ILE A 191 -5.33 -7.42 1.68
N ARG A 192 -5.46 -8.19 0.59
CA ARG A 192 -6.57 -8.02 -0.36
C ARG A 192 -7.92 -8.28 0.31
N TYR A 193 -8.01 -9.30 1.16
CA TYR A 193 -9.26 -9.60 1.88
C TYR A 193 -9.57 -8.52 2.91
N LEU A 194 -8.58 -8.02 3.63
CA LEU A 194 -8.77 -6.86 4.52
C LEU A 194 -9.28 -5.65 3.72
N GLY A 195 -8.67 -5.33 2.59
CA GLY A 195 -9.09 -4.23 1.73
C GLY A 195 -10.53 -4.38 1.21
N LEU A 196 -10.96 -5.60 0.88
CA LEU A 196 -12.35 -5.88 0.49
C LEU A 196 -13.33 -5.69 1.65
N LEU A 197 -12.96 -6.13 2.87
CA LEU A 197 -13.80 -5.93 4.05
C LEU A 197 -13.90 -4.44 4.42
N GLU A 198 -12.81 -3.68 4.31
CA GLU A 198 -12.81 -2.22 4.51
C GLU A 198 -13.67 -1.51 3.48
N LEU A 199 -13.59 -1.92 2.21
CA LEU A 199 -14.43 -1.39 1.14
C LEU A 199 -15.92 -1.63 1.45
N LEU A 200 -16.30 -2.85 1.81
CA LEU A 200 -17.68 -3.19 2.17
C LEU A 200 -18.14 -2.42 3.41
N THR A 201 -17.29 -2.31 4.42
CA THR A 201 -17.56 -1.54 5.65
C THR A 201 -17.77 -0.05 5.33
N GLY A 202 -16.97 0.52 4.43
CA GLY A 202 -17.10 1.89 3.96
C GLY A 202 -18.40 2.14 3.19
N ILE A 203 -18.82 1.21 2.33
CA ILE A 203 -20.12 1.28 1.65
C ILE A 203 -21.26 1.29 2.68
N MET A 204 -21.21 0.38 3.66
CA MET A 204 -22.20 0.32 4.74
C MET A 204 -22.23 1.60 5.58
N ALA A 205 -21.05 2.18 5.87
CA ALA A 205 -20.95 3.44 6.62
C ALA A 205 -21.61 4.62 5.90
N VAL A 206 -21.54 4.67 4.57
CA VAL A 206 -22.21 5.70 3.75
C VAL A 206 -23.71 5.42 3.66
N TRP A 207 -24.12 4.14 3.59
CA TRP A 207 -25.53 3.75 3.53
C TRP A 207 -26.28 4.06 4.85
N PHE A 208 -25.65 3.76 5.99
CA PHE A 208 -26.19 3.99 7.32
C PHE A 208 -25.65 5.29 7.93
N VAL A 209 -26.12 6.41 7.38
CA VAL A 209 -25.74 7.76 7.83
C VAL A 209 -25.98 7.92 9.34
N GLY A 210 -25.02 8.54 10.04
CA GLY A 210 -25.04 8.71 11.50
C GLY A 210 -24.29 7.62 12.27
N TYR A 211 -24.07 6.44 11.69
CA TYR A 211 -23.28 5.36 12.29
C TYR A 211 -21.81 5.35 11.84
N GLY A 212 -21.36 6.40 11.16
CA GLY A 212 -20.03 6.47 10.54
C GLY A 212 -18.88 6.15 11.50
N LEU A 213 -18.89 6.68 12.73
CA LEU A 213 -17.85 6.40 13.72
C LEU A 213 -17.81 4.93 14.17
N LEU A 214 -18.97 4.27 14.24
CA LEU A 214 -19.07 2.86 14.61
C LEU A 214 -18.47 1.97 13.50
N PHE A 215 -18.82 2.23 12.25
CA PHE A 215 -18.21 1.53 11.11
C PHE A 215 -16.71 1.82 10.99
N TRP A 216 -16.29 3.05 11.29
CA TRP A 216 -14.89 3.44 11.30
C TRP A 216 -14.10 2.66 12.38
N ALA A 217 -14.63 2.57 13.59
CA ALA A 217 -14.04 1.77 14.67
C ALA A 217 -14.03 0.27 14.34
N PHE A 218 -15.06 -0.22 13.64
CA PHE A 218 -15.10 -1.61 13.18
C PHE A 218 -14.02 -1.89 12.14
N GLY A 219 -13.90 -1.07 11.09
CA GLY A 219 -12.89 -1.24 10.04
C GLY A 219 -11.47 -1.02 10.57
N PHE A 220 -11.13 0.23 10.87
CA PHE A 220 -9.77 0.58 11.31
C PHE A 220 -9.38 -0.04 12.65
N GLY A 221 -10.33 -0.41 13.50
CA GLY A 221 -10.07 -1.04 14.79
C GLY A 221 -10.17 -2.56 14.75
N VAL A 222 -11.40 -3.08 14.74
CA VAL A 222 -11.65 -4.52 14.90
C VAL A 222 -11.05 -5.35 13.78
N LEU A 223 -11.29 -4.99 12.50
CA LEU A 223 -10.77 -5.75 11.38
C LEU A 223 -9.24 -5.78 11.37
N HIS A 224 -8.59 -4.66 11.72
CA HIS A 224 -7.13 -4.59 11.82
C HIS A 224 -6.55 -5.43 12.95
N ILE A 225 -7.21 -5.50 14.11
CA ILE A 225 -6.80 -6.37 15.21
C ILE A 225 -6.92 -7.83 14.78
N VAL A 226 -8.07 -8.24 14.22
CA VAL A 226 -8.30 -9.61 13.76
C VAL A 226 -7.27 -9.99 12.69
N TYR A 227 -7.09 -9.15 11.68
CA TYR A 227 -6.08 -9.33 10.65
C TYR A 227 -4.67 -9.44 11.25
N GLY A 228 -4.31 -8.55 12.18
CA GLY A 228 -3.01 -8.54 12.83
C GLY A 228 -2.73 -9.83 13.62
N ILE A 229 -3.71 -10.34 14.36
CA ILE A 229 -3.61 -11.60 15.10
C ILE A 229 -3.44 -12.79 14.14
N MET A 230 -4.22 -12.84 13.05
CA MET A 230 -4.11 -13.88 12.02
C MET A 230 -2.72 -13.87 11.37
N MET A 231 -2.23 -12.70 10.99
CA MET A 231 -0.90 -12.53 10.40
C MET A 231 0.21 -12.91 11.37
N TYR A 232 0.10 -12.50 12.64
CA TYR A 232 1.07 -12.83 13.66
C TYR A 232 1.18 -14.34 13.85
N SER A 233 0.03 -15.01 13.96
CA SER A 233 -0.03 -16.47 14.15
C SER A 233 0.50 -17.25 12.94
N LYS A 234 0.23 -16.75 11.72
CA LYS A 234 0.60 -17.43 10.49
C LYS A 234 2.06 -17.21 10.09
N TYR A 235 2.57 -15.99 10.25
CA TYR A 235 3.86 -15.57 9.67
C TYR A 235 4.91 -15.13 10.69
N ASP A 236 4.55 -14.71 11.91
CA ASP A 236 5.52 -14.18 12.87
C ASP A 236 5.85 -15.19 13.99
N LYS A 237 4.85 -15.94 14.49
CA LYS A 237 5.05 -16.94 15.54
C LYS A 237 5.90 -18.13 15.08
N LYS A 238 5.83 -18.51 13.79
CA LYS A 238 6.56 -19.67 13.24
C LYS A 238 8.04 -19.37 12.92
N THR A 239 8.45 -18.11 12.99
CA THR A 239 9.82 -17.67 12.64
C THR A 239 10.61 -17.21 13.88
N GLN A 240 10.00 -17.27 15.07
CA GLN A 240 10.68 -17.15 16.37
C GLN A 240 11.05 -18.54 16.88
#